data_AF-B4HK80-F1
#
_entry.id   AF-B4HK80-F1
#
_cell.length_a   1.000
_cell.length_b   1.000
_cell.length_c   1.000
_cell.angle_alpha   90.00
_cell.angle_beta   90.00
_cell.angle_gamma   90.00
#
_symmetry.space_group_name_H-M   'P 1'
#
loop_
_entity.id
_entity.type
_entity.pdbx_description
1 polymer ?
#
loop_
_entity_poly.entity_id
_entity_poly.type
_entity_poly.pdbx_seq_one_letter_code
_entity_poly.pdbx_strand_id
1 'polypeptide(L)'
;MDEVDKIIMHQLHQVDAAIEPTDELSDFTPEQVVRAVSGCLAEIRPDLQLPRSLPGGAMAQRFGVASSLAQGCKDSGYRGDIGYQTFLYPNAVELRRLLMFLIEQLPRERQGTEDGSSKSQTLSHRQLLERKIRKELAQQLKTPWVPQFARSVGNRKLLGCSSLGIEFLPNINLNIPSANPEERSKEQQQYLDQQAPNLFQQTSSTSTDLVASVLHKNELDRWGQILPDSTLIFVSSEDPVTPLIPTVQPTASAGEEEASPIQELSDKVQELRVQCETLLAERKAHAVAIAALKQRETKASEEISRIQPTLKLHERTSLVLADSEENLAKLEALLESTQSKRLTLTQQWQDYRKPLLESLEKLKTAKEAQEVQSIRNSIEQLEQELLAKTQQHNELNATLCSASQSLAPRKEYTRRIHEFIGNIRKQRADIYKVLDDTRQLQKQLNVVGAQLQRQFNYTDDLLFQSAKHDLHAKRAYKLLAQLHANCNELVDCVSLTGNVTKQIRELEVQIDGEKLKNVLTSLQQITGDIQKFEQHIQELQEQIRAVEQTNARS
;
A
#
# COMPACT_ATOMS: atom_id res chain seq x y z
N MET A 1 6.96 -27.83 2.91
CA MET A 1 5.51 -28.12 2.75
C MET A 1 4.77 -27.62 3.98
N ASP A 2 5.29 -27.91 5.16
CA ASP A 2 4.65 -27.63 6.46
C ASP A 2 4.56 -26.13 6.80
N GLU A 3 5.47 -25.29 6.30
CA GLU A 3 5.41 -23.83 6.52
C GLU A 3 4.20 -23.18 5.83
N VAL A 4 3.85 -23.65 4.63
CA VAL A 4 2.68 -23.16 3.89
C VAL A 4 1.39 -23.55 4.61
N ASP A 5 1.34 -24.76 5.16
CA ASP A 5 0.19 -25.24 5.92
C ASP A 5 0.03 -24.43 7.21
N LYS A 6 1.12 -24.11 7.92
CA LYS A 6 1.10 -23.22 9.09
C LYS A 6 0.57 -21.82 8.76
N ILE A 7 0.94 -21.26 7.61
CA ILE A 7 0.44 -19.94 7.15
C ILE A 7 -1.06 -20.03 6.83
N ILE A 8 -1.47 -21.07 6.10
CA ILE A 8 -2.88 -21.31 5.76
C ILE A 8 -3.71 -21.45 7.04
N MET A 9 -3.25 -22.24 8.01
CA MET A 9 -3.92 -22.43 9.30
C MET A 9 -4.01 -21.14 10.11
N HIS A 10 -2.93 -20.35 10.15
CA HIS A 10 -2.94 -19.06 10.84
C HIS A 10 -3.96 -18.09 10.23
N GLN A 11 -4.10 -18.06 8.91
CA GLN A 11 -5.07 -17.19 8.24
C GLN A 11 -6.50 -17.72 8.32
N LEU A 12 -6.71 -19.04 8.26
CA LEU A 12 -8.03 -19.64 8.49
C LEU A 12 -8.53 -19.38 9.91
N HIS A 13 -7.65 -19.45 10.92
CA HIS A 13 -8.01 -19.13 12.30
C HIS A 13 -8.39 -17.66 12.50
N GLN A 14 -7.83 -16.73 11.71
CA GLN A 14 -8.23 -15.32 11.73
C GLN A 14 -9.61 -15.08 11.10
N VAL A 15 -10.02 -15.92 10.15
CA VAL A 15 -11.32 -15.83 9.46
C VAL A 15 -12.42 -16.52 10.26
N ASP A 16 -12.13 -17.69 10.85
CA ASP A 16 -13.05 -18.45 11.69
C ASP A 16 -12.32 -19.04 12.89
N ALA A 17 -12.51 -18.43 14.06
CA ALA A 17 -11.87 -18.81 15.31
C ALA A 17 -12.29 -20.21 15.85
N ALA A 18 -13.29 -20.84 15.22
CA ALA A 18 -13.76 -22.18 15.57
C ALA A 18 -12.94 -23.32 14.92
N ILE A 19 -11.98 -23.00 14.05
CA ILE A 19 -11.08 -23.99 13.44
C ILE A 19 -9.85 -24.13 14.36
N GLU A 20 -9.71 -25.29 15.02
CA GLU A 20 -8.55 -25.59 15.87
C GLU A 20 -7.27 -25.76 15.04
N PRO A 21 -6.12 -25.26 15.51
CA PRO A 21 -4.86 -25.36 14.80
C PRO A 21 -4.34 -26.79 14.87
N THR A 22 -4.52 -27.56 13.80
CA THR A 22 -3.84 -28.84 13.58
C THR A 22 -2.56 -28.61 12.77
N ASP A 23 -1.49 -29.34 13.08
CA ASP A 23 -0.15 -29.11 12.53
C ASP A 23 0.00 -29.50 11.04
N GLU A 24 -0.89 -30.36 10.50
CA GLU A 24 -0.83 -30.84 9.12
C GLU A 24 -2.19 -30.80 8.40
N LEU A 25 -2.19 -30.36 7.14
CA LEU A 25 -3.40 -30.23 6.29
C LEU A 25 -4.01 -31.59 5.87
N SER A 26 -3.29 -32.70 6.14
CA SER A 26 -3.72 -34.08 5.89
C SER A 26 -4.79 -34.58 6.86
N ASP A 27 -4.86 -34.00 8.07
CA ASP A 27 -5.79 -34.43 9.12
C ASP A 27 -7.13 -33.67 9.07
N PHE A 28 -7.32 -32.82 8.05
CA PHE A 28 -8.52 -32.02 7.88
C PHE A 28 -9.73 -32.92 7.59
N THR A 29 -10.68 -32.96 8.52
CA THR A 29 -11.94 -33.67 8.29
C THR A 29 -12.77 -32.97 7.21
N PRO A 30 -13.57 -33.71 6.41
CA PRO A 30 -14.40 -33.12 5.35
C PRO A 30 -15.38 -32.06 5.88
N GLU A 31 -15.79 -32.15 7.14
CA GLU A 31 -16.61 -31.14 7.81
C GLU A 31 -15.86 -29.84 8.09
N GLN A 32 -14.59 -29.94 8.47
CA GLN A 32 -13.69 -28.78 8.65
C GLN A 32 -13.36 -28.13 7.29
N VAL A 33 -13.14 -28.92 6.23
CA VAL A 33 -12.91 -28.40 4.86
C VAL A 33 -14.10 -27.55 4.40
N VAL A 34 -15.31 -28.07 4.56
CA VAL A 34 -16.53 -27.36 4.16
C VAL A 34 -16.76 -26.10 5.00
N ARG A 35 -16.48 -26.15 6.30
CA ARG A 35 -16.54 -24.97 7.17
C ARG A 35 -15.51 -23.91 6.77
N ALA A 36 -14.25 -24.31 6.53
CA ALA A 36 -13.19 -23.39 6.10
C ALA A 36 -13.50 -22.72 4.76
N VAL A 37 -13.95 -23.49 3.77
CA VAL A 37 -14.27 -22.96 2.43
C VAL A 37 -15.53 -22.10 2.45
N SER A 38 -16.58 -22.51 3.19
CA SER A 38 -17.78 -21.66 3.34
C SER A 38 -17.50 -20.38 4.12
N GLY A 39 -16.63 -20.41 5.13
CA GLY A 39 -16.15 -19.22 5.85
C GLY A 39 -15.40 -18.27 4.93
N CYS A 40 -14.46 -18.78 4.13
CA CYS A 40 -13.74 -17.97 3.15
C CYS A 40 -14.67 -17.38 2.09
N LEU A 41 -15.61 -18.16 1.55
CA LEU A 41 -16.56 -17.70 0.54
C LEU A 41 -17.54 -16.65 1.07
N ALA A 42 -17.94 -16.71 2.35
CA ALA A 42 -18.82 -15.72 2.97
C ALA A 42 -18.13 -14.35 3.11
N GLU A 43 -16.82 -14.32 3.41
CA GLU A 43 -16.03 -13.09 3.47
C GLU A 43 -15.73 -12.51 2.07
N ILE A 44 -15.57 -13.36 1.06
CA ILE A 44 -15.35 -12.94 -0.34
C ILE A 44 -16.66 -12.44 -0.97
N ARG A 45 -17.78 -13.09 -0.68
CA ARG A 45 -19.13 -12.72 -1.17
C ARG A 45 -20.16 -12.85 -0.05
N PRO A 46 -20.58 -11.75 0.58
CA PRO A 46 -21.64 -11.76 1.59
C PRO A 46 -23.02 -12.12 1.00
N ASP A 47 -23.17 -12.08 -0.34
CA ASP A 47 -24.43 -12.33 -1.04
C ASP A 47 -24.80 -13.83 -1.15
N LEU A 48 -23.83 -14.75 -1.02
CA LEU A 48 -24.08 -16.19 -1.07
C LEU A 48 -24.25 -16.78 0.34
N GLN A 49 -25.50 -17.04 0.73
CA GLN A 49 -25.81 -17.79 1.94
C GLN A 49 -25.60 -19.30 1.72
N LEU A 50 -24.35 -19.75 1.86
CA LEU A 50 -24.01 -21.18 1.80
C LEU A 50 -24.00 -21.81 3.21
N PRO A 51 -24.45 -23.07 3.35
CA PRO A 51 -24.44 -23.76 4.65
C PRO A 51 -23.02 -23.92 5.20
N ARG A 52 -22.83 -23.56 6.48
CA ARG A 52 -21.54 -23.66 7.20
C ARG A 52 -21.21 -25.08 7.69
N SER A 53 -22.06 -26.06 7.41
CA SER A 53 -21.86 -27.44 7.85
C SER A 53 -22.39 -28.50 6.87
N LEU A 54 -21.62 -29.60 6.80
CA LEU A 54 -22.08 -30.98 6.75
C LEU A 54 -23.55 -31.30 7.10
N PRO A 55 -24.50 -31.54 6.17
CA PRO A 55 -25.75 -32.19 6.56
C PRO A 55 -25.46 -33.63 7.04
N GLY A 56 -25.99 -34.00 8.21
CA GLY A 56 -25.93 -35.37 8.74
C GLY A 56 -26.80 -36.39 8.00
N GLY A 57 -27.54 -35.96 6.96
CA GLY A 57 -28.45 -36.77 6.16
C GLY A 57 -27.79 -37.57 5.03
N ALA A 58 -28.63 -38.11 4.14
CA ALA A 58 -28.23 -38.96 3.02
C ALA A 58 -27.17 -38.31 2.10
N MET A 59 -26.29 -39.13 1.52
CA MET A 59 -25.14 -38.70 0.70
C MET A 59 -25.50 -37.76 -0.47
N ALA A 60 -26.74 -37.82 -0.96
CA ALA A 60 -27.28 -36.90 -1.98
C ALA A 60 -27.32 -35.44 -1.52
N GLN A 61 -27.63 -35.17 -0.24
CA GLN A 61 -27.63 -33.80 0.30
C GLN A 61 -26.21 -33.27 0.45
N ARG A 62 -25.27 -34.13 0.84
CA ARG A 62 -23.84 -33.81 0.91
C ARG A 62 -23.26 -33.49 -0.47
N PHE A 63 -23.66 -34.23 -1.50
CA PHE A 63 -23.31 -33.94 -2.88
C PHE A 63 -23.82 -32.57 -3.34
N GLY A 64 -25.06 -32.22 -3.01
CA GLY A 64 -25.65 -30.92 -3.36
C GLY A 64 -24.89 -29.75 -2.75
N VAL A 65 -24.58 -29.82 -1.45
CA VAL A 65 -23.82 -28.78 -0.74
C VAL A 65 -22.39 -28.66 -1.29
N ALA A 66 -21.70 -29.79 -1.49
CA ALA A 66 -20.35 -29.79 -2.07
C ALA A 66 -20.32 -29.26 -3.50
N SER A 67 -21.35 -29.51 -4.31
CA SER A 67 -21.46 -28.98 -5.68
C SER A 67 -21.74 -27.48 -5.68
N SER A 68 -22.59 -26.98 -4.78
CA SER A 68 -22.81 -25.54 -4.62
C SER A 68 -21.55 -24.80 -4.15
N LEU A 69 -20.78 -25.39 -3.24
CA LEU A 69 -19.49 -24.83 -2.82
C LEU A 69 -18.46 -24.83 -3.95
N ALA A 70 -18.40 -25.91 -4.73
CA ALA A 70 -17.54 -25.99 -5.93
C ALA A 70 -17.90 -24.91 -6.95
N GLN A 71 -19.20 -24.67 -7.19
CA GLN A 71 -19.67 -23.62 -8.07
C GLN A 71 -19.32 -22.23 -7.51
N GLY A 72 -19.51 -22.02 -6.21
CA GLY A 72 -19.09 -20.79 -5.53
C GLY A 72 -17.60 -20.49 -5.68
N CYS A 73 -16.73 -21.51 -5.66
CA CYS A 73 -15.30 -21.35 -5.91
C CYS A 73 -14.95 -21.08 -7.38
N LYS A 74 -15.71 -21.65 -8.33
CA LYS A 74 -15.54 -21.38 -9.76
C LYS A 74 -15.97 -19.96 -10.11
N ASP A 75 -17.08 -19.52 -9.54
CA ASP A 75 -17.61 -18.16 -9.72
C ASP A 75 -16.68 -17.10 -9.11
N SER A 76 -15.90 -17.43 -8.05
CA SER A 76 -14.84 -16.56 -7.52
C SER A 76 -13.56 -16.57 -8.37
N GLY A 77 -13.54 -17.30 -9.49
CA GLY A 77 -12.46 -17.26 -10.48
C GLY A 77 -11.42 -18.37 -10.36
N TYR A 78 -11.66 -19.42 -9.58
CA TYR A 78 -10.73 -20.55 -9.50
C TYR A 78 -10.64 -21.30 -10.84
N ARG A 79 -9.42 -21.47 -11.35
CA ARG A 79 -9.15 -22.07 -12.67
C ARG A 79 -8.88 -23.58 -12.65
N GLY A 80 -8.80 -24.21 -11.48
CA GLY A 80 -8.59 -25.65 -11.37
C GLY A 80 -9.89 -26.47 -11.38
N ASP A 81 -9.78 -27.76 -11.65
CA ASP A 81 -10.89 -28.71 -11.63
C ASP A 81 -11.39 -28.93 -10.20
N ILE A 82 -12.40 -28.18 -9.78
CA ILE A 82 -13.11 -28.40 -8.50
C ILE A 82 -14.41 -29.15 -8.77
N GLY A 83 -14.62 -30.22 -8.01
CA GLY A 83 -15.89 -30.95 -7.93
C GLY A 83 -16.24 -31.34 -6.50
N TYR A 84 -17.35 -32.05 -6.34
CA TYR A 84 -17.81 -32.55 -5.04
C TYR A 84 -16.78 -33.48 -4.36
N GLN A 85 -15.93 -34.15 -5.15
CA GLN A 85 -14.90 -35.08 -4.69
C GLN A 85 -13.85 -34.38 -3.82
N THR A 86 -13.46 -33.15 -4.16
CA THR A 86 -12.45 -32.36 -3.42
C THR A 86 -12.90 -32.05 -1.98
N PHE A 87 -14.21 -31.98 -1.73
CA PHE A 87 -14.78 -31.70 -0.41
C PHE A 87 -15.11 -32.96 0.40
N LEU A 88 -15.54 -34.04 -0.28
CA LEU A 88 -15.94 -35.29 0.37
C LEU A 88 -14.77 -36.25 0.58
N TYR A 89 -13.74 -36.15 -0.25
CA TYR A 89 -12.52 -36.95 -0.23
C TYR A 89 -11.30 -36.02 -0.43
N PRO A 90 -10.94 -35.24 0.60
CA PRO A 90 -9.92 -34.21 0.46
C PRO A 90 -8.55 -34.81 0.14
N ASN A 91 -7.96 -34.34 -0.95
CA ASN A 91 -6.56 -34.58 -1.30
C ASN A 91 -5.73 -33.39 -0.80
N ALA A 92 -4.72 -33.62 0.05
CA ALA A 92 -3.91 -32.56 0.65
C ALA A 92 -3.30 -31.60 -0.38
N VAL A 93 -2.95 -32.08 -1.59
CA VAL A 93 -2.37 -31.25 -2.65
C VAL A 93 -3.41 -30.35 -3.32
N GLU A 94 -4.63 -30.84 -3.53
CA GLU A 94 -5.72 -30.06 -4.13
C GLU A 94 -6.34 -29.10 -3.14
N LEU A 95 -6.53 -29.55 -1.89
CA LEU A 95 -7.03 -28.75 -0.78
C LEU A 95 -6.11 -27.57 -0.49
N ARG A 96 -4.79 -27.78 -0.49
CA ARG A 96 -3.80 -26.70 -0.32
C ARG A 96 -3.91 -25.65 -1.41
N ARG A 97 -4.03 -26.05 -2.68
CA ARG A 97 -4.18 -25.09 -3.80
C ARG A 97 -5.50 -24.31 -3.70
N LEU A 98 -6.57 -24.99 -3.33
CA LEU A 98 -7.89 -24.38 -3.15
C LEU A 98 -7.87 -23.36 -2.01
N LEU A 99 -7.36 -23.73 -0.83
CA LEU A 99 -7.28 -22.84 0.34
C LEU A 99 -6.31 -21.69 0.10
N MET A 100 -5.17 -21.93 -0.55
CA MET A 100 -4.22 -20.87 -0.92
C MET A 100 -4.87 -19.84 -1.85
N PHE A 101 -5.63 -20.30 -2.86
CA PHE A 101 -6.39 -19.40 -3.72
C PHE A 101 -7.48 -18.64 -2.95
N LEU A 102 -8.28 -19.32 -2.13
CA LEU A 102 -9.35 -18.68 -1.38
C LEU A 102 -8.79 -17.65 -0.40
N ILE A 103 -7.68 -17.95 0.26
CA ILE A 103 -6.98 -17.04 1.16
C ILE A 103 -6.41 -15.83 0.41
N GLU A 104 -5.91 -16.03 -0.81
CA GLU A 104 -5.44 -14.93 -1.65
C GLU A 104 -6.58 -14.00 -2.10
N GLN A 105 -7.80 -14.52 -2.22
CA GLN A 105 -9.01 -13.76 -2.56
C GLN A 105 -9.71 -13.13 -1.35
N LEU A 106 -9.34 -13.48 -0.12
CA LEU A 106 -9.86 -12.79 1.07
C LEU A 106 -9.49 -11.30 1.00
N PRO A 107 -10.41 -10.38 1.34
CA PRO A 107 -10.06 -8.98 1.50
C PRO A 107 -8.95 -8.88 2.56
N ARG A 108 -7.71 -8.67 2.12
CA ARG A 108 -6.52 -8.52 2.97
C ARG A 108 -6.63 -7.25 3.80
N GLU A 109 -7.44 -7.29 4.84
CA GLU A 109 -7.52 -6.20 5.79
C GLU A 109 -7.77 -6.77 7.19
N ARG A 110 -6.77 -7.48 7.69
CA ARG A 110 -6.72 -7.80 9.12
C ARG A 110 -5.34 -8.20 9.64
N GLN A 111 -4.26 -7.56 9.20
CA GLN A 111 -3.01 -7.53 9.98
C GLN A 111 -2.10 -6.37 9.57
N GLY A 112 -1.97 -5.41 10.50
CA GLY A 112 -0.93 -4.36 10.53
C GLY A 112 -1.11 -3.20 9.55
N THR A 113 -1.51 -2.01 9.97
CA THR A 113 -0.57 -0.89 10.21
C THR A 113 0.66 -0.88 9.30
N GLU A 114 0.78 0.22 8.56
CA GLU A 114 1.95 0.71 7.82
C GLU A 114 2.09 0.26 6.36
N ASP A 115 1.87 1.26 5.50
CA ASP A 115 2.50 1.51 4.20
C ASP A 115 2.51 0.44 3.10
N GLY A 116 2.08 0.90 1.91
CA GLY A 116 2.72 0.47 0.67
C GLY A 116 1.89 -0.39 -0.26
N SER A 117 1.00 0.28 -1.01
CA SER A 117 0.77 0.03 -2.44
C SER A 117 0.37 -1.37 -2.90
N SER A 118 -0.85 -1.48 -3.43
CA SER A 118 -1.03 -1.99 -4.81
C SER A 118 -2.27 -1.40 -5.49
N LYS A 119 -1.99 -0.34 -6.23
CA LYS A 119 -2.50 0.08 -7.55
C LYS A 119 -3.99 -0.13 -7.92
N SER A 120 -4.59 1.06 -8.16
CA SER A 120 -5.45 1.39 -9.31
C SER A 120 -6.96 1.23 -9.14
N GLN A 121 -7.49 1.92 -8.14
CA GLN A 121 -8.72 2.68 -8.36
C GLN A 121 -8.42 4.11 -7.93
N THR A 122 -8.57 5.07 -8.84
CA THR A 122 -8.45 6.49 -8.52
C THR A 122 -9.51 6.81 -7.46
N LEU A 123 -9.10 6.80 -6.19
CA LEU A 123 -9.99 7.06 -5.08
C LEU A 123 -10.62 8.43 -5.33
N SER A 124 -11.95 8.46 -5.40
CA SER A 124 -12.69 9.70 -5.56
C SER A 124 -12.25 10.69 -4.47
N HIS A 125 -12.16 11.97 -4.80
CA HIS A 125 -11.72 13.02 -3.85
C HIS A 125 -12.48 12.92 -2.50
N ARG A 126 -13.75 12.50 -2.56
CA ARG A 126 -14.58 12.19 -1.39
C ARG A 126 -14.03 11.04 -0.54
N GLN A 127 -13.63 9.92 -1.14
CA GLN A 127 -13.09 8.76 -0.42
C GLN A 127 -11.72 9.07 0.20
N LEU A 128 -10.94 9.93 -0.46
CA LEU A 128 -9.65 10.40 0.05
C LEU A 128 -9.84 11.35 1.24
N LEU A 129 -10.87 12.21 1.18
CA LEU A 129 -11.30 13.05 2.30
C LEU A 129 -11.84 12.20 3.47
N GLU A 130 -12.69 11.22 3.21
CA GLU A 130 -13.23 10.31 4.23
C GLU A 130 -12.11 9.51 4.92
N ARG A 131 -11.12 9.03 4.17
CA ARG A 131 -9.93 8.39 4.75
C ARG A 131 -9.11 9.34 5.62
N LYS A 132 -8.91 10.59 5.19
CA LYS A 132 -8.22 11.61 5.99
C LYS A 132 -8.99 11.93 7.26
N ILE A 133 -10.30 12.14 7.17
CA ILE A 133 -11.18 12.39 8.32
C ILE A 133 -11.13 11.23 9.31
N ARG A 134 -11.24 9.98 8.81
CA ARG A 134 -11.18 8.79 9.66
C ARG A 134 -9.82 8.64 10.34
N LYS A 135 -8.72 8.94 9.64
CA LYS A 135 -7.37 8.91 10.21
C LYS A 135 -7.19 9.96 11.30
N GLU A 136 -7.63 11.20 11.05
CA GLU A 136 -7.58 12.29 12.03
C GLU A 136 -8.47 12.00 13.24
N LEU A 137 -9.70 11.53 13.04
CA LEU A 137 -10.60 11.15 14.14
C LEU A 137 -10.03 10.00 14.97
N ALA A 138 -9.46 8.97 14.34
CA ALA A 138 -8.83 7.87 15.07
C ALA A 138 -7.60 8.34 15.86
N GLN A 139 -6.84 9.31 15.33
CA GLN A 139 -5.71 9.92 16.03
C GLN A 139 -6.20 10.77 17.22
N GLN A 140 -7.25 11.57 17.02
CA GLN A 140 -7.86 12.40 18.07
C GLN A 140 -8.51 11.56 19.19
N LEU A 141 -9.20 10.48 18.86
CA LEU A 141 -9.79 9.57 19.85
C LEU A 141 -8.74 8.83 20.69
N LYS A 142 -7.53 8.62 20.14
CA LYS A 142 -6.39 8.06 20.88
C LYS A 142 -5.67 9.09 21.75
N THR A 143 -5.92 10.39 21.57
CA THR A 143 -5.33 11.41 22.44
C THR A 143 -6.11 11.54 23.75
N PRO A 144 -5.43 11.60 24.91
CA PRO A 144 -6.12 11.88 26.17
C PRO A 144 -6.74 13.28 26.10
N TRP A 145 -7.99 13.41 26.52
CA TRP A 145 -8.65 14.71 26.63
C TRP A 145 -7.97 15.53 27.74
N VAL A 146 -7.47 16.72 27.40
CA VAL A 146 -6.79 17.63 28.34
C VAL A 146 -7.37 19.04 28.21
N PRO A 147 -7.81 19.66 29.33
CA PRO A 147 -8.30 21.04 29.37
C PRO A 147 -7.32 22.05 28.77
N GLN A 148 -7.84 23.15 28.19
CA GLN A 148 -7.04 24.12 27.43
C GLN A 148 -5.85 24.69 28.22
N PHE A 149 -6.04 24.99 29.51
CA PHE A 149 -5.00 25.54 30.39
C PHE A 149 -3.85 24.56 30.69
N ALA A 150 -4.08 23.25 30.58
CA ALA A 150 -3.07 22.21 30.83
C ALA A 150 -2.35 21.74 29.55
N ARG A 151 -2.74 22.26 28.36
CA ARG A 151 -2.15 21.86 27.07
C ARG A 151 -0.69 22.30 26.90
N SER A 152 -0.22 23.30 27.65
CA SER A 152 1.16 23.81 27.64
C SER A 152 2.14 22.99 28.48
N VAL A 153 1.64 22.21 29.46
CA VAL A 153 2.46 21.48 30.44
C VAL A 153 2.77 20.05 29.97
N GLY A 154 1.94 19.47 29.11
CA GLY A 154 2.14 18.14 28.54
C GLY A 154 3.18 18.14 27.42
N ASN A 155 4.32 17.46 27.61
CA ASN A 155 5.36 17.23 26.60
C ASN A 155 4.80 16.59 25.33
N ARG A 156 4.42 17.38 24.32
CA ARG A 156 3.94 16.93 23.00
C ARG A 156 5.04 16.74 21.96
N LYS A 157 6.29 16.49 22.39
CA LYS A 157 7.40 16.25 21.43
C LYS A 157 7.43 14.84 20.83
N LEU A 158 6.81 13.84 21.47
CA LEU A 158 6.87 12.44 20.97
C LEU A 158 5.83 12.08 19.89
N LEU A 159 4.80 12.90 19.67
CA LEU A 159 3.64 12.55 18.80
C LEU A 159 3.43 13.50 17.60
N GLY A 160 4.38 14.38 17.30
CA GLY A 160 4.45 15.06 16.00
C GLY A 160 3.28 15.99 15.64
N CYS A 161 2.65 16.67 16.60
CA CYS A 161 1.56 17.61 16.30
C CYS A 161 1.99 19.08 16.40
N SER A 162 1.68 19.84 15.34
CA SER A 162 1.77 21.31 15.26
C SER A 162 1.03 22.00 16.42
N SER A 163 1.53 23.15 16.84
CA SER A 163 1.02 23.99 17.94
C SER A 163 -0.32 24.69 17.65
N LEU A 164 -1.05 24.29 16.62
CA LEU A 164 -2.38 24.83 16.35
C LEU A 164 -3.40 24.04 17.14
N GLY A 165 -3.70 24.53 18.34
CA GLY A 165 -4.78 24.03 19.16
C GLY A 165 -6.10 24.16 18.41
N ILE A 166 -6.89 23.09 18.38
CA ILE A 166 -8.31 23.20 18.02
C ILE A 166 -8.95 24.10 19.08
N GLU A 167 -9.34 25.29 18.67
CA GLU A 167 -10.23 26.17 19.44
C GLU A 167 -11.58 25.44 19.55
N PHE A 168 -11.89 24.99 20.76
CA PHE A 168 -13.21 24.48 21.05
C PHE A 168 -14.10 25.69 21.29
N LEU A 169 -14.91 26.05 20.29
CA LEU A 169 -15.95 27.07 20.42
C LEU A 169 -17.21 26.38 20.97
N PRO A 170 -17.58 26.56 22.24
CA PRO A 170 -18.79 25.97 22.77
C PRO A 170 -20.02 26.57 22.07
N ASN A 171 -21.04 25.76 21.82
CA ASN A 171 -22.36 26.28 21.44
C ASN A 171 -23.04 26.84 22.70
N ILE A 172 -23.19 28.16 22.78
CA ILE A 172 -23.50 28.94 24.01
C ILE A 172 -24.97 28.89 24.43
N ASN A 173 -25.83 28.08 23.81
CA ASN A 173 -27.27 28.07 24.10
C ASN A 173 -27.66 27.43 25.46
N LEU A 174 -26.72 27.30 26.40
CA LEU A 174 -26.93 26.76 27.74
C LEU A 174 -26.97 27.89 28.77
N ASN A 175 -28.11 28.00 29.47
CA ASN A 175 -28.28 28.90 30.59
C ASN A 175 -27.72 28.23 31.85
N ILE A 176 -26.42 28.45 32.09
CA ILE A 176 -25.68 27.93 33.25
C ILE A 176 -25.21 29.14 34.10
N PRO A 177 -25.46 29.13 35.42
CA PRO A 177 -24.94 30.15 36.33
C PRO A 177 -23.40 30.17 36.33
N SER A 178 -22.80 31.36 36.37
CA SER A 178 -21.34 31.53 36.55
C SER A 178 -20.86 30.90 37.85
N ALA A 179 -19.61 30.44 37.94
CA ALA A 179 -19.13 29.72 39.13
C ALA A 179 -19.15 30.52 40.45
N ASN A 180 -19.16 31.86 40.39
CA ASN A 180 -19.17 32.75 41.56
C ASN A 180 -20.59 33.20 41.94
N PRO A 181 -21.12 32.84 43.12
CA PRO A 181 -22.47 33.22 43.54
C PRO A 181 -22.60 34.68 44.00
N GLU A 182 -21.49 35.32 44.39
CA GLU A 182 -21.46 36.66 45.00
C GLU A 182 -21.60 37.80 43.99
N GLU A 183 -21.27 37.58 42.71
CA GLU A 183 -21.35 38.58 41.64
C GLU A 183 -22.76 38.69 41.01
N ARG A 184 -23.73 37.89 41.47
CA ARG A 184 -25.07 37.82 40.85
C ARG A 184 -26.06 38.82 41.45
N SER A 185 -26.86 39.44 40.59
CA SER A 185 -28.03 40.22 41.04
C SER A 185 -29.11 39.31 41.64
N LYS A 186 -29.86 39.81 42.63
CA LYS A 186 -30.94 39.06 43.31
C LYS A 186 -32.02 38.55 42.34
N GLU A 187 -32.29 39.31 41.28
CA GLU A 187 -33.25 38.95 40.24
C GLU A 187 -32.76 37.78 39.36
N GLN A 188 -31.46 37.72 39.09
CA GLN A 188 -30.85 36.62 38.34
C GLN A 188 -30.84 35.33 39.16
N GLN A 189 -30.64 35.41 40.48
CA GLN A 189 -30.72 34.26 41.37
C GLN A 189 -32.15 33.70 41.43
N GLN A 190 -33.18 34.54 41.54
CA GLN A 190 -34.58 34.09 41.51
C GLN A 190 -34.99 33.44 40.19
N TYR A 191 -34.54 33.97 39.05
CA TYR A 191 -34.79 33.35 37.74
C TYR A 191 -34.19 31.94 37.64
N LEU A 192 -32.95 31.76 38.12
CA LEU A 192 -32.25 30.48 38.07
C LEU A 192 -32.87 29.43 39.00
N ASP A 193 -33.34 29.84 40.19
CA ASP A 193 -33.92 28.92 41.16
C ASP A 193 -35.35 28.50 40.82
N GLN A 194 -36.13 29.37 40.15
CA GLN A 194 -37.58 29.16 39.96
C GLN A 194 -38.01 28.94 38.51
N GLN A 195 -37.29 29.47 37.52
CA GLN A 195 -37.74 29.52 36.11
C GLN A 195 -36.78 28.87 35.11
N ALA A 196 -35.52 28.65 35.46
CA ALA A 196 -34.57 28.02 34.54
C ALA A 196 -34.80 26.50 34.43
N PRO A 197 -34.88 25.94 33.21
CA PRO A 197 -34.98 24.49 33.02
C PRO A 197 -33.69 23.80 33.48
N ASN A 198 -33.82 22.63 34.11
CA ASN A 198 -32.68 21.88 34.64
C ASN A 198 -31.66 21.52 33.55
N LEU A 199 -30.38 21.42 33.91
CA LEU A 199 -29.29 21.12 32.97
C LEU A 199 -29.60 19.89 32.10
N PHE A 200 -30.13 18.83 32.73
CA PHE A 200 -30.50 17.59 32.05
C PHE A 200 -31.68 17.75 31.08
N GLN A 201 -32.58 18.72 31.31
CA GLN A 201 -33.68 19.06 30.40
C GLN A 201 -33.19 19.92 29.21
N GLN A 202 -32.22 20.79 29.44
CA GLN A 202 -31.56 21.57 28.38
C GLN A 202 -30.69 20.67 27.47
N THR A 203 -30.03 19.65 28.02
CA THR A 203 -29.20 18.71 27.24
C THR A 203 -30.00 17.67 26.48
N SER A 204 -31.23 17.34 26.92
CA SER A 204 -32.09 16.35 26.28
C SER A 204 -32.95 16.91 25.15
N SER A 205 -33.18 18.23 25.13
CA SER A 205 -33.94 18.91 24.07
C SER A 205 -33.13 19.18 22.80
N THR A 206 -31.79 19.05 22.87
CA THR A 206 -30.88 19.24 21.73
C THR A 206 -30.16 17.93 21.42
N SER A 207 -29.99 17.59 20.13
CA SER A 207 -29.43 16.31 19.65
C SER A 207 -27.92 16.10 19.86
N THR A 208 -27.28 16.94 20.68
CA THR A 208 -25.82 16.95 20.87
C THR A 208 -25.45 16.79 22.34
N ASP A 209 -24.41 16.01 22.62
CA ASP A 209 -23.90 15.78 23.98
C ASP A 209 -23.16 17.04 24.50
N LEU A 210 -23.90 17.90 25.20
CA LEU A 210 -23.47 19.23 25.62
C LEU A 210 -22.63 19.22 26.91
N VAL A 211 -22.36 18.05 27.50
CA VAL A 211 -21.60 17.88 28.75
C VAL A 211 -20.20 18.49 28.65
N ALA A 212 -19.53 18.34 27.50
CA ALA A 212 -18.21 18.91 27.28
C ALA A 212 -18.23 20.46 27.27
N SER A 213 -19.29 21.08 26.76
CA SER A 213 -19.47 22.54 26.78
C SER A 213 -19.74 23.07 28.18
N VAL A 214 -20.49 22.33 29.01
CA VAL A 214 -20.77 22.67 30.42
C VAL A 214 -19.48 22.62 31.24
N LEU A 215 -18.69 21.57 31.08
CA LEU A 215 -17.40 21.43 31.76
C LEU A 215 -16.44 22.53 31.33
N HIS A 216 -16.36 22.81 30.02
CA HIS A 216 -15.51 23.87 29.50
C HIS A 216 -15.87 25.25 30.05
N LYS A 217 -17.16 25.61 30.10
CA LYS A 217 -17.61 26.91 30.63
C LYS A 217 -17.34 27.05 32.13
N ASN A 218 -17.63 26.00 32.92
CA ASN A 218 -17.32 26.00 34.36
C ASN A 218 -15.82 26.07 34.65
N GLU A 219 -14.99 25.44 33.82
CA GLU A 219 -13.53 25.52 33.93
C GLU A 219 -13.02 26.92 33.56
N LEU A 220 -13.58 27.56 32.52
CA LEU A 220 -13.25 28.94 32.15
C LEU A 220 -13.65 29.94 33.24
N ASP A 221 -14.84 29.78 33.83
CA ASP A 221 -15.31 30.66 34.90
C ASP A 221 -14.51 30.51 36.21
N ARG A 222 -13.96 29.32 36.48
CA ARG A 222 -13.16 29.06 37.70
C ARG A 222 -11.67 29.37 37.55
N TRP A 223 -11.10 29.13 36.37
CA TRP A 223 -9.65 29.15 36.13
C TRP A 223 -9.22 30.07 34.99
N GLY A 224 -10.16 30.65 34.26
CA GLY A 224 -9.89 31.69 33.30
C GLY A 224 -9.35 32.90 34.02
N GLN A 225 -8.03 33.07 34.00
CA GLN A 225 -7.46 34.40 34.18
C GLN A 225 -8.06 35.27 33.09
N ILE A 226 -8.79 36.30 33.49
CA ILE A 226 -9.12 37.43 32.63
C ILE A 226 -7.77 37.92 32.10
N LEU A 227 -7.45 37.57 30.85
CA LEU A 227 -6.48 38.31 30.08
C LEU A 227 -7.06 39.72 29.99
N PRO A 228 -6.41 40.75 30.56
CA PRO A 228 -6.92 42.09 30.42
C PRO A 228 -6.81 42.44 28.94
N ASP A 229 -7.97 42.61 28.29
CA ASP A 229 -8.05 43.32 27.03
C ASP A 229 -7.33 44.66 27.21
N SER A 230 -6.39 44.91 26.32
CA SER A 230 -5.63 46.15 26.35
C SER A 230 -6.56 47.34 26.14
N THR A 231 -6.42 48.30 27.05
CA THR A 231 -6.77 49.73 26.95
C THR A 231 -8.25 50.10 26.98
N LEU A 232 -8.68 50.81 28.04
CA LEU A 232 -9.03 52.24 28.00
C LEU A 232 -9.25 52.80 29.44
N ILE A 233 -8.32 53.65 29.86
CA ILE A 233 -8.51 54.99 30.45
C ILE A 233 -9.32 55.19 31.78
N PHE A 234 -8.57 55.69 32.78
CA PHE A 234 -8.92 56.69 33.83
C PHE A 234 -9.38 56.25 35.24
N VAL A 235 -8.45 56.50 36.19
CA VAL A 235 -8.58 57.18 37.50
C VAL A 235 -9.65 56.72 38.49
N SER A 236 -9.20 56.36 39.69
CA SER A 236 -9.51 57.11 40.91
C SER A 236 -8.51 56.79 42.03
N SER A 237 -8.06 57.86 42.68
CA SER A 237 -7.23 57.92 43.88
C SER A 237 -7.85 57.19 45.07
N GLU A 238 -7.00 56.79 46.02
CA GLU A 238 -7.22 57.05 47.45
C GLU A 238 -5.89 56.87 48.25
N ASP A 239 -5.52 57.93 48.97
CA ASP A 239 -4.49 58.01 50.03
C ASP A 239 -4.90 57.16 51.27
N PRO A 240 -4.27 57.16 52.47
CA PRO A 240 -3.02 57.79 52.99
C PRO A 240 -2.11 56.72 53.71
N VAL A 241 -0.97 56.99 54.34
CA VAL A 241 -0.80 57.49 55.73
C VAL A 241 0.68 57.78 55.99
N THR A 242 0.98 59.04 56.30
CA THR A 242 2.17 59.49 57.03
C THR A 242 2.08 59.18 58.52
N PRO A 243 3.12 58.66 59.18
CA PRO A 243 3.27 58.81 60.62
C PRO A 243 4.02 60.11 60.94
N LEU A 244 3.37 60.93 61.77
CA LEU A 244 3.88 62.14 62.41
C LEU A 244 5.01 61.81 63.40
N ILE A 245 6.07 62.61 63.37
CA ILE A 245 7.13 62.68 64.38
C ILE A 245 6.63 63.57 65.53
N PRO A 246 6.82 63.20 66.82
CA PRO A 246 6.63 64.13 67.93
C PRO A 246 7.85 65.04 68.12
N THR A 247 7.59 66.34 68.15
CA THR A 247 8.50 67.41 68.58
C THR A 247 8.78 67.31 70.08
N VAL A 248 10.05 67.37 70.48
CA VAL A 248 10.47 67.63 71.87
C VAL A 248 11.27 68.93 71.92
N GLN A 249 10.90 69.82 72.85
CA GLN A 249 11.69 70.96 73.31
C GLN A 249 11.47 71.13 74.83
N PRO A 250 12.37 71.85 75.55
CA PRO A 250 12.99 71.31 76.76
C PRO A 250 12.81 72.13 78.05
N THR A 251 13.52 71.67 79.09
CA THR A 251 14.10 72.35 80.29
C THR A 251 13.25 72.76 81.50
N ALA A 252 13.72 72.32 82.68
CA ALA A 252 13.89 73.01 83.98
C ALA A 252 13.57 72.04 85.15
N SER A 253 14.21 72.00 86.32
CA SER A 253 15.38 72.66 86.92
C SER A 253 15.66 71.96 88.27
N ALA A 254 16.94 71.88 88.62
CA ALA A 254 17.58 71.90 89.95
C ALA A 254 16.87 71.34 91.21
N GLY A 255 17.61 70.47 91.90
CA GLY A 255 17.53 70.22 93.35
C GLY A 255 18.85 69.60 93.81
N GLU A 256 19.71 70.43 94.39
CA GLU A 256 21.01 70.09 94.98
C GLU A 256 20.81 69.39 96.33
N GLU A 257 21.56 68.32 96.61
CA GLU A 257 21.99 67.95 97.95
C GLU A 257 23.29 67.11 97.85
N GLU A 258 24.20 67.38 98.78
CA GLU A 258 25.67 67.19 98.72
C GLU A 258 26.16 65.77 98.34
N ALA A 259 27.09 65.71 97.39
CA ALA A 259 27.72 64.48 96.94
C ALA A 259 29.23 64.68 96.75
N SER A 260 30.02 63.73 97.23
CA SER A 260 31.49 63.72 97.25
C SER A 260 32.13 63.88 95.84
N PRO A 261 33.40 64.34 95.70
CA PRO A 261 34.05 64.57 94.39
C PRO A 261 34.14 63.35 93.45
N ILE A 262 33.89 62.14 93.96
CA ILE A 262 33.77 60.91 93.15
C ILE A 262 32.40 60.81 92.47
N GLN A 263 31.34 61.34 93.09
CA GLN A 263 30.00 61.41 92.49
C GLN A 263 29.95 62.44 91.36
N GLU A 264 30.56 63.62 91.49
CA GLU A 264 30.62 64.60 90.39
C GLU A 264 31.31 64.04 89.13
N LEU A 265 32.40 63.29 89.29
CA LEU A 265 33.08 62.60 88.19
C LEU A 265 32.23 61.44 87.62
N SER A 266 31.52 60.70 88.47
CA SER A 266 30.58 59.66 88.04
C SER A 266 29.43 60.25 87.22
N ASP A 267 28.89 61.39 87.65
CA ASP A 267 27.82 62.11 86.96
C ASP A 267 28.31 62.68 85.63
N LYS A 268 29.55 63.19 85.56
CA LYS A 268 30.17 63.65 84.30
C LYS A 268 30.39 62.49 83.31
N VAL A 269 30.83 61.33 83.80
CA VAL A 269 30.98 60.13 82.97
C VAL A 269 29.62 59.64 82.48
N GLN A 270 28.59 59.70 83.32
CA GLN A 270 27.23 59.33 82.94
C GLN A 270 26.65 60.33 81.92
N GLU A 271 26.88 61.63 82.09
CA GLU A 271 26.52 62.68 81.13
C GLU A 271 27.17 62.43 79.76
N LEU A 272 28.49 62.17 79.73
CA LEU A 272 29.21 61.86 78.50
C LEU A 272 28.75 60.54 77.86
N ARG A 273 28.36 59.54 78.65
CA ARG A 273 27.77 58.28 78.13
C ARG A 273 26.44 58.55 77.45
N VAL A 274 25.55 59.32 78.08
CA VAL A 274 24.27 59.70 77.48
C VAL A 274 24.49 60.51 76.21
N GLN A 275 25.45 61.45 76.19
CA GLN A 275 25.81 62.21 74.98
C GLN A 275 26.38 61.30 73.86
N CYS A 276 27.19 60.30 74.21
CA CYS A 276 27.67 59.32 73.23
C CYS A 276 26.52 58.47 72.68
N GLU A 277 25.58 58.07 73.52
CA GLU A 277 24.39 57.31 73.13
C GLU A 277 23.45 58.12 72.23
N THR A 278 23.23 59.41 72.53
CA THR A 278 22.43 60.29 71.67
C THR A 278 23.10 60.53 70.33
N LEU A 279 24.40 60.83 70.29
CA LEU A 279 25.16 60.97 69.04
C LEU A 279 25.19 59.68 68.22
N LEU A 280 25.26 58.51 68.87
CA LEU A 280 25.13 57.23 68.19
C LEU A 280 23.72 57.00 67.63
N ALA A 281 22.68 57.42 68.34
CA ALA A 281 21.29 57.36 67.87
C ALA A 281 21.07 58.31 66.68
N GLU A 282 21.56 59.54 66.74
CA GLU A 282 21.53 60.52 65.65
C GLU A 282 22.30 60.02 64.44
N ARG A 283 23.51 59.45 64.62
CA ARG A 283 24.29 58.85 63.53
C ARG A 283 23.52 57.69 62.88
N LYS A 284 22.85 56.85 63.67
CA LYS A 284 21.99 55.77 63.14
C LYS A 284 20.80 56.34 62.36
N ALA A 285 20.14 57.39 62.88
CA ALA A 285 19.03 58.05 62.19
C ALA A 285 19.47 58.68 60.86
N HIS A 286 20.61 59.39 60.84
CA HIS A 286 21.18 59.92 59.60
C HIS A 286 21.61 58.83 58.63
N ALA A 287 22.16 57.71 59.11
CA ALA A 287 22.50 56.57 58.26
C ALA A 287 21.26 55.97 57.58
N VAL A 288 20.14 55.85 58.31
CA VAL A 288 18.85 55.41 57.75
C VAL A 288 18.32 56.42 56.73
N ALA A 289 18.39 57.72 57.02
CA ALA A 289 17.96 58.77 56.09
C ALA A 289 18.79 58.77 54.79
N ILE A 290 20.11 58.61 54.88
CA ILE A 290 20.99 58.49 53.71
C ILE A 290 20.65 57.23 52.90
N ALA A 291 20.38 56.11 53.56
CA ALA A 291 19.96 54.89 52.87
C ALA A 291 18.63 55.07 52.12
N ALA A 292 17.66 55.74 52.74
CA ALA A 292 16.37 56.06 52.11
C ALA A 292 16.53 57.00 50.91
N LEU A 293 17.38 58.03 51.01
CA LEU A 293 17.67 58.94 49.90
C LEU A 293 18.36 58.22 48.74
N LYS A 294 19.34 57.35 49.01
CA LYS A 294 19.98 56.52 47.98
C LYS A 294 18.97 55.61 47.28
N GLN A 295 18.05 54.99 48.03
CA GLN A 295 17.01 54.17 47.43
C GLN A 295 16.03 54.97 46.55
N ARG A 296 15.77 56.23 46.90
CA ARG A 296 14.97 57.14 46.07
C ARG A 296 15.71 57.54 44.79
N GLU A 297 16.99 57.82 44.88
CA GLU A 297 17.85 58.12 43.73
C GLU A 297 17.92 56.95 42.75
N THR A 298 18.09 55.70 43.25
CA THR A 298 18.08 54.51 42.39
C THR A 298 16.74 54.33 41.68
N LYS A 299 15.62 54.47 42.40
CA LYS A 299 14.28 54.39 41.78
C LYS A 299 14.06 55.45 40.70
N ALA A 300 14.44 56.70 40.95
CA ALA A 300 14.35 57.77 39.96
C ALA A 300 15.24 57.50 38.74
N SER A 301 16.43 56.93 38.93
CA SER A 301 17.32 56.55 37.82
C SER A 301 16.75 55.43 36.95
N GLU A 302 16.07 54.44 37.55
CA GLU A 302 15.36 53.37 36.85
C GLU A 302 14.18 53.92 36.04
N GLU A 303 13.41 54.86 36.60
CA GLU A 303 12.31 55.52 35.90
C GLU A 303 12.79 56.34 34.69
N ILE A 304 13.87 57.11 34.84
CA ILE A 304 14.48 57.85 33.73
C ILE A 304 14.93 56.87 32.63
N SER A 305 15.57 55.75 33.00
CA SER A 305 15.98 54.72 32.05
C SER A 305 14.79 54.09 31.30
N ARG A 306 13.62 53.99 31.93
CA ARG A 306 12.39 53.47 31.30
C ARG A 306 11.73 54.48 30.37
N ILE A 307 11.74 55.76 30.72
CA ILE A 307 11.09 56.83 29.93
C ILE A 307 11.94 57.23 28.72
N GLN A 308 13.27 57.13 28.80
CA GLN A 308 14.15 57.53 27.70
C GLN A 308 13.87 56.82 26.34
N PRO A 309 13.65 55.49 26.26
CA PRO A 309 13.32 54.85 24.98
C PRO A 309 11.93 55.22 24.46
N THR A 310 10.94 55.43 25.34
CA THR A 310 9.60 55.85 24.90
C THR A 310 9.63 57.26 24.35
N LEU A 311 10.39 58.17 24.97
CA LEU A 311 10.59 59.53 24.47
C LEU A 311 11.29 59.53 23.11
N LYS A 312 12.37 58.75 22.94
CA LYS A 312 13.02 58.56 21.63
C LYS A 312 12.07 58.01 20.56
N LEU A 313 11.20 57.07 20.93
CA LEU A 313 10.20 56.54 20.02
C LEU A 313 9.19 57.63 19.64
N HIS A 314 8.70 58.39 20.61
CA HIS A 314 7.78 59.51 20.38
C HIS A 314 8.40 60.60 19.49
N GLU A 315 9.68 60.94 19.70
CA GLU A 315 10.43 61.86 18.83
C GLU A 315 10.51 61.36 17.39
N ARG A 316 10.85 60.07 17.20
CA ARG A 316 10.90 59.45 15.86
C ARG A 316 9.53 59.43 15.19
N THR A 317 8.47 59.08 15.93
CA THR A 317 7.11 59.13 15.40
C THR A 317 6.68 60.56 15.08
N SER A 318 7.07 61.54 15.90
CA SER A 318 6.78 62.95 15.63
C SER A 318 7.49 63.44 14.38
N LEU A 319 8.72 63.00 14.11
CA LEU A 319 9.44 63.32 12.87
C LEU A 319 8.76 62.69 11.64
N VAL A 320 8.32 61.43 11.73
CA VAL A 320 7.60 60.77 10.63
C VAL A 320 6.24 61.41 10.37
N LEU A 321 5.57 61.87 11.42
CA LEU A 321 4.28 62.56 11.34
C LEU A 321 4.42 64.03 10.89
N ALA A 322 5.56 64.67 11.14
CA ALA A 322 5.84 66.04 10.67
C ALA A 322 5.81 66.11 9.14
N ASP A 323 6.37 65.11 8.47
CA ASP A 323 6.37 64.99 7.00
C ASP A 323 5.33 63.94 6.51
N SER A 324 4.15 63.91 7.13
CA SER A 324 3.13 62.87 6.88
C SER A 324 2.67 62.79 5.42
N GLU A 325 2.47 63.93 4.76
CA GLU A 325 2.02 63.98 3.36
C GLU A 325 3.09 63.47 2.38
N GLU A 326 4.37 63.83 2.57
CA GLU A 326 5.46 63.32 1.74
C GLU A 326 5.70 61.82 1.94
N ASN A 327 5.59 61.34 3.18
CA ASN A 327 5.75 59.93 3.50
C ASN A 327 4.59 59.10 2.93
N LEU A 328 3.35 59.61 2.98
CA LEU A 328 2.21 58.99 2.32
C LEU A 328 2.41 58.93 0.81
N ALA A 329 2.83 60.03 0.16
CA ALA A 329 3.09 60.04 -1.28
C ALA A 329 4.18 59.02 -1.69
N LYS A 330 5.25 58.88 -0.90
CA LYS A 330 6.29 57.86 -1.13
C LYS A 330 5.75 56.43 -0.98
N LEU A 331 4.88 56.19 0.01
CA LEU A 331 4.26 54.88 0.21
C LEU A 331 3.25 54.56 -0.89
N GLU A 332 2.45 55.52 -1.32
CA GLU A 332 1.52 55.39 -2.45
C GLU A 332 2.28 55.09 -3.74
N ALA A 333 3.37 55.81 -4.03
CA ALA A 333 4.24 55.53 -5.17
C ALA A 333 4.85 54.12 -5.10
N LEU A 334 5.24 53.66 -3.90
CA LEU A 334 5.74 52.30 -3.71
C LEU A 334 4.63 51.27 -3.93
N LEU A 335 3.43 51.51 -3.43
CA LEU A 335 2.25 50.67 -3.67
C LEU A 335 1.92 50.59 -5.16
N GLU A 336 1.91 51.70 -5.89
CA GLU A 336 1.69 51.70 -7.35
C GLU A 336 2.81 50.95 -8.10
N SER A 337 4.06 51.14 -7.69
CA SER A 337 5.20 50.42 -8.27
C SER A 337 5.13 48.91 -8.02
N THR A 338 4.63 48.48 -6.87
CA THR A 338 4.48 47.06 -6.52
C THR A 338 3.25 46.46 -7.20
N GLN A 339 2.15 47.21 -7.32
CA GLN A 339 0.96 46.79 -8.06
C GLN A 339 1.26 46.61 -9.55
N SER A 340 1.97 47.55 -10.18
CA SER A 340 2.39 47.43 -11.59
C SER A 340 3.34 46.25 -11.81
N LYS A 341 4.29 46.02 -10.90
CA LYS A 341 5.13 44.79 -10.90
C LYS A 341 4.29 43.51 -10.76
N ARG A 342 3.27 43.50 -9.89
CA ARG A 342 2.37 42.35 -9.75
C ARG A 342 1.57 42.09 -11.02
N LEU A 343 1.05 43.14 -11.66
CA LEU A 343 0.28 43.03 -12.90
C LEU A 343 1.14 42.48 -14.04
N THR A 344 2.35 43.00 -14.22
CA THR A 344 3.29 42.51 -15.23
C THR A 344 3.69 41.06 -14.99
N LEU A 345 3.97 40.65 -13.74
CA LEU A 345 4.22 39.24 -13.40
C LEU A 345 3.01 38.35 -13.66
N THR A 346 1.80 38.85 -13.40
CA THR A 346 0.56 38.11 -13.67
C THR A 346 0.33 37.94 -15.17
N GLN A 347 0.62 38.97 -15.98
CA GLN A 347 0.57 38.89 -17.43
C GLN A 347 1.58 37.89 -17.97
N GLN A 348 2.85 37.98 -17.55
CA GLN A 348 3.87 37.01 -17.92
C GLN A 348 3.43 35.58 -17.58
N TRP A 349 2.91 35.35 -16.38
CA TRP A 349 2.36 34.05 -15.98
C TRP A 349 1.22 33.58 -16.89
N GLN A 350 0.29 34.47 -17.25
CA GLN A 350 -0.81 34.13 -18.15
C GLN A 350 -0.32 33.82 -19.58
N ASP A 351 0.66 34.57 -20.07
CA ASP A 351 1.25 34.37 -21.40
C ASP A 351 1.96 33.03 -21.52
N TYR A 352 2.57 32.53 -20.44
CA TYR A 352 3.10 31.16 -20.40
C TYR A 352 2.02 30.10 -20.18
N ARG A 353 1.01 30.38 -19.35
CA ARG A 353 -0.02 29.40 -18.98
C ARG A 353 -0.97 29.06 -20.13
N LYS A 354 -1.39 30.05 -20.92
CA LYS A 354 -2.33 29.87 -22.04
C LYS A 354 -1.85 28.85 -23.10
N PRO A 355 -0.64 28.99 -23.70
CA PRO A 355 -0.18 28.04 -24.71
C PRO A 355 0.04 26.64 -24.15
N LEU A 356 0.44 26.53 -22.87
CA LEU A 356 0.56 25.23 -22.20
C LEU A 356 -0.81 24.55 -22.07
N LEU A 357 -1.84 25.28 -21.64
CA LEU A 357 -3.20 24.74 -21.57
C LEU A 357 -3.73 24.33 -22.96
N GLU A 358 -3.55 25.16 -23.97
CA GLU A 358 -3.93 24.83 -25.35
C GLU A 358 -3.19 23.58 -25.86
N SER A 359 -1.91 23.42 -25.54
CA SER A 359 -1.14 22.23 -25.90
C SER A 359 -1.65 20.97 -25.20
N LEU A 360 -2.05 21.09 -23.92
CA LEU A 360 -2.63 19.98 -23.16
C LEU A 360 -4.00 19.59 -23.70
N GLU A 361 -4.84 20.57 -24.06
CA GLU A 361 -6.14 20.32 -24.69
C GLU A 361 -5.98 19.63 -26.05
N LYS A 362 -5.07 20.12 -26.90
CA LYS A 362 -4.75 19.48 -28.18
C LYS A 362 -4.24 18.05 -27.99
N LEU A 363 -3.30 17.82 -27.08
CA LEU A 363 -2.80 16.46 -26.79
C LEU A 363 -3.89 15.54 -26.24
N LYS A 364 -4.78 16.07 -25.38
CA LYS A 364 -5.90 15.31 -24.83
C LYS A 364 -6.87 14.88 -25.93
N THR A 365 -7.29 15.81 -26.80
CA THR A 365 -8.19 15.49 -27.93
C THR A 365 -7.53 14.53 -28.93
N ALA A 366 -6.23 14.67 -29.21
CA ALA A 366 -5.49 13.76 -30.07
C ALA A 366 -5.42 12.34 -29.47
N LYS A 367 -5.19 12.23 -28.16
CA LYS A 367 -5.17 10.95 -27.45
C LYS A 367 -6.55 10.29 -27.45
N GLU A 368 -7.61 11.04 -27.16
CA GLU A 368 -8.99 10.54 -27.19
C GLU A 368 -9.36 10.07 -28.61
N ALA A 369 -8.99 10.84 -29.65
CA ALA A 369 -9.20 10.43 -31.05
C ALA A 369 -8.43 9.15 -31.41
N GLN A 370 -7.18 9.02 -30.94
CA GLN A 370 -6.38 7.81 -31.16
C GLN A 370 -6.97 6.59 -30.45
N GLU A 371 -7.43 6.74 -29.21
CA GLU A 371 -8.11 5.68 -28.47
C GLU A 371 -9.39 5.24 -29.20
N VAL A 372 -10.23 6.18 -29.65
CA VAL A 372 -11.44 5.88 -30.44
C VAL A 372 -11.10 5.18 -31.75
N GLN A 373 -10.06 5.62 -32.47
CA GLN A 373 -9.65 4.98 -33.73
C GLN A 373 -9.13 3.56 -33.49
N SER A 374 -8.38 3.33 -32.41
CA SER A 374 -7.90 1.98 -32.05
C SER A 374 -9.06 1.03 -31.74
N ILE A 375 -10.09 1.51 -31.05
CA ILE A 375 -11.29 0.74 -30.75
C ILE A 375 -12.06 0.44 -32.05
N ARG A 376 -12.23 1.43 -32.95
CA ARG A 376 -12.89 1.23 -34.25
C ARG A 376 -12.19 0.17 -35.08
N ASN A 377 -10.86 0.25 -35.21
CA ASN A 377 -10.09 -0.75 -35.95
C ASN A 377 -10.24 -2.15 -35.31
N SER A 378 -10.28 -2.24 -33.97
CA SER A 378 -10.51 -3.51 -33.28
C SER A 378 -11.91 -4.06 -33.53
N ILE A 379 -12.94 -3.21 -33.60
CA ILE A 379 -14.31 -3.63 -33.93
C ILE A 379 -14.36 -4.15 -35.37
N GLU A 380 -13.78 -3.45 -36.33
CA GLU A 380 -13.74 -3.89 -37.73
C GLU A 380 -13.02 -5.25 -37.89
N GLN A 381 -11.92 -5.45 -37.15
CA GLN A 381 -11.23 -6.74 -37.12
C GLN A 381 -12.12 -7.85 -36.54
N LEU A 382 -12.80 -7.60 -35.42
CA LEU A 382 -13.71 -8.57 -34.81
C LEU A 382 -14.91 -8.89 -35.71
N GLU A 383 -15.43 -7.91 -36.45
CA GLU A 383 -16.52 -8.13 -37.41
C GLU A 383 -16.07 -9.02 -38.58
N GLN A 384 -14.87 -8.77 -39.13
CA GLN A 384 -14.29 -9.62 -40.17
C GLN A 384 -14.03 -11.05 -39.67
N GLU A 385 -13.50 -11.20 -38.46
CA GLU A 385 -13.29 -12.50 -37.83
C GLU A 385 -14.61 -13.24 -37.59
N LEU A 386 -15.65 -12.53 -37.13
CA LEU A 386 -16.98 -13.11 -36.92
C LEU A 386 -17.56 -13.61 -38.23
N LEU A 387 -17.50 -12.81 -39.30
CA LEU A 387 -17.96 -13.21 -40.64
C LEU A 387 -17.22 -14.45 -41.14
N ALA A 388 -15.88 -14.48 -41.04
CA ALA A 388 -15.09 -15.64 -41.43
C ALA A 388 -15.43 -16.88 -40.60
N LYS A 389 -15.65 -16.72 -39.30
CA LYS A 389 -16.06 -17.82 -38.41
C LYS A 389 -17.46 -18.33 -38.70
N THR A 390 -18.40 -17.45 -39.04
CA THR A 390 -19.75 -17.86 -39.47
C THR A 390 -19.70 -18.64 -40.79
N GLN A 391 -18.88 -18.21 -41.76
CA GLN A 391 -18.68 -18.96 -43.01
C GLN A 391 -18.08 -20.35 -42.74
N GLN A 392 -17.01 -20.43 -41.94
CA GLN A 392 -16.41 -21.70 -41.52
C GLN A 392 -17.42 -22.60 -40.81
N HIS A 393 -18.26 -22.04 -39.93
CA HIS A 393 -19.30 -22.80 -39.24
C HIS A 393 -20.31 -23.39 -40.22
N ASN A 394 -20.74 -22.62 -41.22
CA ASN A 394 -21.67 -23.08 -42.25
C ASN A 394 -21.06 -24.17 -43.13
N GLU A 395 -19.80 -24.03 -43.54
CA GLU A 395 -19.05 -25.06 -44.27
C GLU A 395 -18.92 -26.35 -43.45
N LEU A 396 -18.51 -26.24 -42.18
CA LEU A 396 -18.40 -27.39 -41.28
C LEU A 396 -19.76 -28.06 -41.07
N ASN A 397 -20.84 -27.31 -40.88
CA ASN A 397 -22.18 -27.88 -40.79
C ASN A 397 -22.59 -28.61 -42.08
N ALA A 398 -22.29 -28.06 -43.25
CA ALA A 398 -22.55 -28.74 -44.52
C ALA A 398 -21.76 -30.04 -44.64
N THR A 399 -20.47 -30.04 -44.25
CA THR A 399 -19.66 -31.26 -44.23
C THR A 399 -20.18 -32.28 -43.22
N LEU A 400 -20.61 -31.87 -42.02
CA LEU A 400 -21.22 -32.75 -41.02
C LEU A 400 -22.51 -33.39 -41.53
N CYS A 401 -23.38 -32.62 -42.18
CA CYS A 401 -24.60 -33.13 -42.80
C CYS A 401 -24.26 -34.19 -43.86
N SER A 402 -23.33 -33.90 -44.78
CA SER A 402 -22.90 -34.86 -45.80
C SER A 402 -22.22 -36.12 -45.21
N ALA A 403 -21.41 -35.95 -44.16
CA ALA A 403 -20.73 -37.05 -43.50
C ALA A 403 -21.73 -37.94 -42.75
N SER A 404 -22.73 -37.36 -42.09
CA SER A 404 -23.77 -38.11 -41.37
C SER A 404 -24.54 -39.07 -42.28
N GLN A 405 -24.67 -38.74 -43.57
CA GLN A 405 -25.30 -39.58 -44.59
C GLN A 405 -24.41 -40.75 -45.06
N SER A 406 -23.10 -40.65 -44.81
CA SER A 406 -22.08 -41.66 -45.14
C SER A 406 -21.58 -42.45 -43.93
N LEU A 407 -22.00 -42.14 -42.70
CA LEU A 407 -21.48 -42.80 -41.51
C LEU A 407 -22.02 -44.23 -41.37
N ALA A 408 -21.10 -45.20 -41.40
CA ALA A 408 -21.41 -46.59 -41.07
C ALA A 408 -22.03 -46.71 -39.66
N PRO A 409 -22.86 -47.73 -39.39
CA PRO A 409 -23.51 -47.90 -38.09
C PRO A 409 -22.49 -47.90 -36.93
N ARG A 410 -22.86 -47.29 -35.79
CA ARG A 410 -22.02 -47.21 -34.56
C ARG A 410 -21.33 -48.53 -34.18
N LYS A 411 -21.99 -49.66 -34.43
CA LYS A 411 -21.47 -51.01 -34.17
C LYS A 411 -20.17 -51.31 -34.92
N GLU A 412 -20.03 -50.82 -36.15
CA GLU A 412 -18.83 -50.99 -36.98
C GLU A 412 -17.63 -50.23 -36.39
N TYR A 413 -17.87 -48.98 -35.97
CA TYR A 413 -16.85 -48.18 -35.27
C TYR A 413 -16.44 -48.82 -33.94
N THR A 414 -17.40 -49.27 -33.14
CA THR A 414 -17.10 -49.98 -31.89
C THR A 414 -16.26 -51.22 -32.13
N ARG A 415 -16.59 -52.04 -33.16
CA ARG A 415 -15.80 -53.22 -33.52
C ARG A 415 -14.38 -52.84 -33.94
N ARG A 416 -14.24 -51.85 -34.82
CA ARG A 416 -12.94 -51.38 -35.31
C ARG A 416 -12.07 -50.80 -34.20
N ILE A 417 -12.67 -50.09 -33.24
CA ILE A 417 -11.99 -49.60 -32.04
C ILE A 417 -11.48 -50.77 -31.19
N HIS A 418 -12.28 -51.83 -30.99
CA HIS A 418 -11.82 -53.02 -30.26
C HIS A 418 -10.67 -53.74 -30.99
N GLU A 419 -10.72 -53.81 -32.32
CA GLU A 419 -9.64 -54.35 -33.14
C GLU A 419 -8.35 -53.51 -33.00
N PHE A 420 -8.47 -52.18 -33.04
CA PHE A 420 -7.33 -51.28 -32.78
C PHE A 420 -6.76 -51.44 -31.37
N ILE A 421 -7.62 -51.54 -30.35
CA ILE A 421 -7.17 -51.78 -28.97
C ILE A 421 -6.43 -53.12 -28.88
N GLY A 422 -6.92 -54.17 -29.55
CA GLY A 422 -6.25 -55.46 -29.66
C GLY A 422 -4.88 -55.35 -30.32
N ASN A 423 -4.78 -54.62 -31.43
CA ASN A 423 -3.52 -54.40 -32.14
C ASN A 423 -2.53 -53.57 -31.31
N ILE A 424 -2.98 -52.53 -30.61
CA ILE A 424 -2.14 -51.72 -29.72
C ILE A 424 -1.60 -52.57 -28.57
N ARG A 425 -2.41 -53.47 -28.00
CA ARG A 425 -1.96 -54.40 -26.96
C ARG A 425 -0.88 -55.36 -27.47
N LYS A 426 -1.07 -55.92 -28.66
CA LYS A 426 -0.06 -56.77 -29.32
C LYS A 426 1.24 -56.01 -29.58
N GLN A 427 1.14 -54.82 -30.19
CA GLN A 427 2.29 -53.95 -30.44
C GLN A 427 3.04 -53.60 -29.16
N ARG A 428 2.35 -53.28 -28.06
CA ARG A 428 3.01 -53.03 -26.75
C ARG A 428 3.78 -54.25 -26.26
N ALA A 429 3.20 -55.44 -26.35
CA ALA A 429 3.88 -56.68 -25.97
C ALA A 429 5.13 -56.91 -26.84
N ASP A 430 5.03 -56.68 -28.15
CA ASP A 430 6.14 -56.81 -29.08
C ASP A 430 7.24 -55.76 -28.80
N ILE A 431 6.88 -54.52 -28.48
CA ILE A 431 7.83 -53.47 -28.08
C ILE A 431 8.58 -53.87 -26.81
N TYR A 432 7.89 -54.39 -25.79
CA TYR A 432 8.55 -54.85 -24.58
C TYR A 432 9.52 -55.99 -24.85
N LYS A 433 9.15 -56.93 -25.74
CA LYS A 433 10.05 -58.00 -26.19
C LYS A 433 11.30 -57.45 -26.88
N VAL A 434 11.13 -56.52 -27.82
CA VAL A 434 12.26 -55.87 -28.51
C VAL A 434 13.16 -55.10 -27.54
N LEU A 435 12.59 -54.45 -26.52
CA LEU A 435 13.36 -53.75 -25.48
C LEU A 435 14.18 -54.71 -24.63
N ASP A 436 13.60 -55.84 -24.22
CA ASP A 436 14.32 -56.85 -23.45
C ASP A 436 15.43 -57.50 -24.27
N ASP A 437 15.15 -57.85 -25.53
CA ASP A 437 16.15 -58.35 -26.48
C ASP A 437 17.29 -57.33 -26.68
N THR A 438 16.97 -56.04 -26.81
CA THR A 438 17.97 -54.96 -26.94
C THR A 438 18.82 -54.83 -25.68
N ARG A 439 18.20 -54.92 -24.49
CA ARG A 439 18.91 -54.89 -23.21
C ARG A 439 19.83 -56.09 -23.05
N GLN A 440 19.36 -57.28 -23.45
CA GLN A 440 20.13 -58.52 -23.45
C GLN A 440 21.33 -58.42 -24.38
N LEU A 441 21.13 -57.92 -25.61
CA LEU A 441 22.21 -57.69 -26.59
C LEU A 441 23.25 -56.69 -26.07
N GLN A 442 22.81 -55.58 -25.44
CA GLN A 442 23.74 -54.61 -24.87
C GLN A 442 24.56 -55.20 -23.71
N LYS A 443 23.95 -56.05 -22.88
CA LYS A 443 24.66 -56.78 -21.82
C LYS A 443 25.68 -57.75 -22.41
N GLN A 444 25.31 -58.52 -23.43
CA GLN A 444 26.22 -59.44 -24.11
C GLN A 444 27.39 -58.69 -24.77
N LEU A 445 27.13 -57.57 -25.44
CA LEU A 445 28.15 -56.72 -26.04
C LEU A 445 29.17 -56.24 -25.00
N ASN A 446 28.71 -55.74 -23.85
CA ASN A 446 29.58 -55.27 -22.77
C ASN A 446 30.39 -56.41 -22.13
N VAL A 447 29.79 -57.59 -21.96
CA VAL A 447 30.48 -58.77 -21.41
C VAL A 447 31.58 -59.23 -22.37
N VAL A 448 31.28 -59.36 -23.65
CA VAL A 448 32.26 -59.76 -24.67
C VAL A 448 33.35 -58.69 -24.83
N GLY A 449 33.01 -57.40 -24.82
CA GLY A 449 33.98 -56.32 -24.87
C GLY A 449 34.93 -56.31 -23.66
N ALA A 450 34.40 -56.49 -22.46
CA ALA A 450 35.23 -56.59 -21.25
C ALA A 450 36.11 -57.85 -21.24
N GLN A 451 35.59 -58.98 -21.74
CA GLN A 451 36.36 -60.21 -21.89
C GLN A 451 37.50 -60.03 -22.91
N LEU A 452 37.23 -59.42 -24.06
CA LEU A 452 38.22 -59.11 -25.09
C LEU A 452 39.34 -58.25 -24.52
N GLN A 453 39.02 -57.16 -23.80
CA GLN A 453 40.03 -56.29 -23.21
C GLN A 453 40.92 -57.01 -22.19
N ARG A 454 40.34 -57.88 -21.34
CA ARG A 454 41.11 -58.65 -20.35
C ARG A 454 42.04 -59.65 -21.02
N GLN A 455 41.56 -60.36 -22.04
CA GLN A 455 42.38 -61.32 -22.80
C GLN A 455 43.49 -60.61 -23.58
N PHE A 456 43.19 -59.46 -24.20
CA PHE A 456 44.18 -58.63 -24.87
C PHE A 456 45.28 -58.18 -23.90
N ASN A 457 44.93 -57.53 -22.78
CA ASN A 457 45.94 -57.06 -21.82
C ASN A 457 46.81 -58.20 -21.28
N TYR A 458 46.23 -59.36 -20.97
CA TYR A 458 47.00 -60.53 -20.52
C TYR A 458 47.98 -61.04 -21.58
N THR A 459 47.53 -61.14 -22.84
CA THR A 459 48.39 -61.58 -23.96
C THR A 459 49.46 -60.54 -24.31
N ASP A 460 49.13 -59.25 -24.22
CA ASP A 460 50.05 -58.13 -24.41
C ASP A 460 51.16 -58.13 -23.35
N ASP A 461 50.80 -58.28 -22.07
CA ASP A 461 51.76 -58.37 -20.96
C ASP A 461 52.70 -59.59 -21.11
N LEU A 462 52.15 -60.77 -21.45
CA LEU A 462 52.93 -61.99 -21.64
C LEU A 462 53.91 -61.87 -22.82
N LEU A 463 53.44 -61.30 -23.94
CA LEU A 463 54.27 -61.07 -25.12
C LEU A 463 55.30 -59.98 -24.89
N PHE A 464 54.97 -58.93 -24.13
CA PHE A 464 55.91 -57.87 -23.76
C PHE A 464 57.04 -58.39 -22.86
N GLN A 465 56.72 -59.24 -21.89
CA GLN A 465 57.72 -59.88 -21.03
C GLN A 465 58.66 -60.80 -21.82
N SER A 466 58.12 -61.66 -22.68
CA SER A 466 58.91 -62.57 -23.52
C SER A 466 59.69 -61.85 -24.63
N ALA A 467 59.18 -60.74 -25.15
CA ALA A 467 59.86 -59.89 -26.14
C ALA A 467 61.14 -59.22 -25.62
N LYS A 468 61.38 -59.15 -24.31
CA LYS A 468 62.66 -58.67 -23.76
C LYS A 468 63.82 -59.63 -24.09
N HIS A 469 63.52 -60.92 -24.20
CA HIS A 469 64.54 -61.98 -24.26
C HIS A 469 64.64 -62.67 -25.63
N ASP A 470 63.56 -62.69 -26.43
CA ASP A 470 63.52 -63.41 -27.71
C ASP A 470 63.13 -62.51 -28.90
N LEU A 471 63.86 -62.65 -30.02
CA LEU A 471 63.59 -61.98 -31.28
C LEU A 471 62.26 -62.44 -31.91
N HIS A 472 61.90 -63.71 -31.76
CA HIS A 472 60.63 -64.25 -32.25
C HIS A 472 59.45 -63.67 -31.46
N ALA A 473 59.58 -63.53 -30.14
CA ALA A 473 58.59 -62.87 -29.29
C ALA A 473 58.42 -61.37 -29.64
N LYS A 474 59.49 -60.66 -29.99
CA LYS A 474 59.39 -59.27 -30.53
C LYS A 474 58.58 -59.20 -31.82
N ARG A 475 58.75 -60.16 -32.72
CA ARG A 475 57.97 -60.23 -33.96
C ARG A 475 56.50 -60.56 -33.68
N ALA A 476 56.23 -61.48 -32.74
CA ALA A 476 54.88 -61.81 -32.31
C ALA A 476 54.16 -60.62 -31.63
N TYR A 477 54.85 -59.86 -30.78
CA TYR A 477 54.31 -58.64 -30.16
C TYR A 477 53.86 -57.59 -31.20
N LYS A 478 54.69 -57.33 -32.21
CA LYS A 478 54.33 -56.42 -33.31
C LYS A 478 53.11 -56.91 -34.11
N LEU A 479 53.04 -58.22 -34.36
CA LEU A 479 51.89 -58.83 -35.04
C LEU A 479 50.62 -58.77 -34.19
N LEU A 480 50.71 -58.94 -32.87
CA LEU A 480 49.58 -58.79 -31.95
C LEU A 480 49.03 -57.36 -31.96
N ALA A 481 49.92 -56.36 -31.84
CA ALA A 481 49.53 -54.95 -31.88
C ALA A 481 48.87 -54.60 -33.22
N GLN A 482 49.43 -55.10 -34.34
CA GLN A 482 48.85 -54.92 -35.67
C GLN A 482 47.50 -55.62 -35.81
N LEU A 483 47.34 -56.83 -35.26
CA LEU A 483 46.07 -57.55 -35.26
C LEU A 483 45.00 -56.77 -34.49
N HIS A 484 45.33 -56.27 -33.30
CA HIS A 484 44.40 -55.47 -32.49
C HIS A 484 44.02 -54.16 -33.18
N ALA A 485 44.97 -53.47 -33.82
CA ALA A 485 44.68 -52.29 -34.62
C ALA A 485 43.72 -52.61 -35.79
N ASN A 486 44.00 -53.64 -36.58
CA ASN A 486 43.14 -54.05 -37.69
C ASN A 486 41.74 -54.47 -37.22
N CYS A 487 41.63 -55.17 -36.07
CA CYS A 487 40.34 -55.57 -35.50
C CYS A 487 39.55 -54.35 -34.99
N ASN A 488 40.20 -53.36 -34.39
CA ASN A 488 39.54 -52.12 -33.99
C ASN A 488 39.06 -51.30 -35.19
N GLU A 489 39.89 -51.18 -36.23
CA GLU A 489 39.48 -50.57 -37.49
C GLU A 489 38.26 -51.28 -38.11
N LEU A 490 38.20 -52.62 -38.02
CA LEU A 490 37.05 -53.39 -38.48
C LEU A 490 35.79 -53.11 -37.64
N VAL A 491 35.92 -53.05 -36.31
CA VAL A 491 34.81 -52.70 -35.40
C VAL A 491 34.29 -51.30 -35.71
N ASP A 492 35.17 -50.33 -35.94
CA ASP A 492 34.81 -48.97 -36.32
C ASP A 492 34.10 -48.94 -37.68
N CYS A 493 34.60 -49.68 -38.68
CA CYS A 493 33.94 -49.79 -39.99
C CYS A 493 32.54 -50.40 -39.88
N VAL A 494 32.34 -51.42 -39.04
CA VAL A 494 31.02 -52.04 -38.79
C VAL A 494 30.09 -51.04 -38.09
N SER A 495 30.59 -50.30 -37.10
CA SER A 495 29.85 -49.25 -36.41
C SER A 495 29.39 -48.14 -37.34
N LEU A 496 30.30 -47.64 -38.18
CA LEU A 496 30.01 -46.63 -39.21
C LEU A 496 29.00 -47.15 -40.23
N THR A 497 29.14 -48.39 -40.69
CA THR A 497 28.18 -49.03 -41.59
C THR A 497 26.78 -49.12 -40.96
N GLY A 498 26.69 -49.47 -39.67
CA GLY A 498 25.45 -49.47 -38.91
C GLY A 498 24.82 -48.07 -38.82
N ASN A 499 25.62 -47.04 -38.56
CA ASN A 499 25.16 -45.65 -38.51
C ASN A 499 24.64 -45.17 -39.87
N VAL A 500 25.36 -45.45 -40.96
CA VAL A 500 24.92 -45.13 -42.32
C VAL A 500 23.61 -45.86 -42.65
N THR A 501 23.49 -47.13 -42.32
CA THR A 501 22.26 -47.91 -42.55
C THR A 501 21.07 -47.31 -41.79
N LYS A 502 21.28 -46.83 -40.56
CA LYS A 502 20.26 -46.13 -39.79
C LYS A 502 19.85 -44.81 -40.45
N GLN A 503 20.82 -44.02 -40.92
CA GLN A 503 20.55 -42.75 -41.62
C GLN A 503 19.80 -42.97 -42.94
N ILE A 504 20.18 -44.00 -43.72
CA ILE A 504 19.46 -44.39 -44.94
C ILE A 504 17.98 -44.65 -44.61
N ARG A 505 17.72 -45.47 -43.59
CA ARG A 505 16.35 -45.80 -43.18
C ARG A 505 15.57 -44.58 -42.66
N GLU A 506 16.23 -43.66 -41.98
CA GLU A 506 15.62 -42.40 -41.54
C GLU A 506 15.24 -41.50 -42.71
N LEU A 507 16.11 -41.39 -43.72
CA LEU A 507 15.82 -40.68 -44.96
C LEU A 507 14.70 -41.35 -45.76
N GLU A 508 14.65 -42.68 -45.82
CA GLU A 508 13.54 -43.42 -46.45
C GLU A 508 12.20 -43.09 -45.78
N VAL A 509 12.15 -43.06 -44.45
CA VAL A 509 10.94 -42.69 -43.70
C VAL A 509 10.54 -41.23 -43.99
N GLN A 510 11.51 -40.31 -44.09
CA GLN A 510 11.23 -38.93 -44.47
C GLN A 510 10.69 -38.82 -45.89
N ILE A 511 11.28 -39.55 -46.85
CA ILE A 511 10.81 -39.63 -48.23
C ILE A 511 9.37 -40.12 -48.28
N ASP A 512 9.03 -41.18 -47.56
CA ASP A 512 7.67 -41.70 -47.54
C ASP A 512 6.69 -40.74 -46.84
N GLY A 513 7.14 -40.02 -45.81
CA GLY A 513 6.40 -38.92 -45.20
C GLY A 513 6.09 -37.78 -46.17
N GLU A 514 7.06 -37.36 -46.99
CA GLU A 514 6.86 -36.35 -48.03
C GLU A 514 5.97 -36.85 -49.17
N LYS A 515 6.10 -38.11 -49.58
CA LYS A 515 5.18 -38.72 -50.56
C LYS A 515 3.74 -38.69 -50.07
N LEU A 516 3.48 -39.01 -48.80
CA LEU A 516 2.13 -38.98 -48.22
C LEU A 516 1.51 -37.57 -48.22
N LYS A 517 2.32 -36.51 -48.18
CA LYS A 517 1.82 -35.13 -48.25
C LYS A 517 1.21 -34.79 -49.61
N ASN A 518 1.28 -35.67 -50.62
CA ASN A 518 0.53 -35.55 -51.87
C ASN A 518 0.71 -34.18 -52.55
N VAL A 519 1.90 -33.57 -52.36
CA VAL A 519 2.24 -32.21 -52.84
C VAL A 519 2.16 -32.14 -54.37
N LEU A 520 2.46 -33.24 -55.04
CA LEU A 520 2.37 -33.32 -56.49
C LEU A 520 0.91 -33.25 -56.98
N THR A 521 -0.01 -33.93 -56.31
CA THR A 521 -1.43 -33.84 -56.63
C THR A 521 -2.03 -32.48 -56.28
N SER A 522 -1.60 -31.84 -55.19
CA SER A 522 -2.06 -30.48 -54.87
C SER A 522 -1.51 -29.44 -55.85
N LEU A 523 -0.25 -29.56 -56.28
CA LEU A 523 0.31 -28.71 -57.34
C LEU A 523 -0.40 -28.92 -58.68
N GLN A 524 -0.76 -30.15 -59.04
CA GLN A 524 -1.56 -30.42 -60.25
C GLN A 524 -2.95 -29.78 -60.19
N GLN A 525 -3.61 -29.82 -59.02
CA GLN A 525 -4.90 -29.14 -58.82
C GLN A 525 -4.76 -27.63 -58.98
N ILE A 526 -3.78 -27.00 -58.31
CA ILE A 526 -3.52 -25.56 -58.41
C ILE A 526 -3.20 -25.16 -59.86
N THR A 527 -2.39 -25.95 -60.56
CA THR A 527 -2.05 -25.69 -61.97
C THR A 527 -3.29 -25.78 -62.86
N GLY A 528 -4.15 -26.77 -62.63
CA GLY A 528 -5.42 -26.90 -63.35
C GLY A 528 -6.38 -25.74 -63.09
N ASP A 529 -6.45 -25.23 -61.85
CA ASP A 529 -7.30 -24.10 -61.52
C ASP A 529 -6.76 -22.78 -62.11
N ILE A 530 -5.44 -22.59 -62.15
CA ILE A 530 -4.81 -21.46 -62.86
C ILE A 530 -5.21 -21.48 -64.35
N GLN A 531 -5.15 -22.63 -65.01
CA GLN A 531 -5.56 -22.74 -66.42
C GLN A 531 -7.04 -22.40 -66.63
N LYS A 532 -7.92 -22.80 -65.71
CA LYS A 532 -9.34 -22.41 -65.78
C LYS A 532 -9.50 -20.90 -65.59
N PHE A 533 -8.76 -20.28 -64.67
CA PHE A 533 -8.78 -18.83 -64.50
C PHE A 533 -8.30 -18.10 -65.76
N GLU A 534 -7.25 -18.58 -66.41
CA GLU A 534 -6.78 -18.02 -67.69
C GLU A 534 -7.84 -18.13 -68.78
N GLN A 535 -8.53 -19.27 -68.89
CA GLN A 535 -9.65 -19.44 -69.82
C GLN A 535 -10.79 -18.46 -69.52
N HIS A 536 -11.15 -18.29 -68.25
CA HIS A 536 -12.23 -17.39 -67.86
C HIS A 536 -11.87 -15.91 -68.07
N ILE A 537 -10.61 -15.54 -67.87
CA ILE A 537 -10.10 -14.20 -68.21
C ILE A 537 -10.21 -13.96 -69.72
N GLN A 538 -9.89 -14.95 -70.56
CA GLN A 538 -10.04 -14.85 -72.00
C GLN A 538 -11.51 -14.70 -72.42
N GLU A 539 -12.41 -15.51 -71.86
CA GLU A 539 -13.86 -15.39 -72.10
C GLU A 539 -14.41 -14.02 -71.69
N LEU A 540 -14.01 -13.51 -70.53
CA LEU A 540 -14.41 -12.18 -70.07
C LEU A 540 -13.88 -11.07 -71.00
N GLN A 541 -12.64 -11.18 -71.47
CA GLN A 541 -12.09 -10.24 -72.44
C GLN A 541 -12.84 -10.27 -73.78
N GLU A 542 -13.31 -11.44 -74.22
CA GLU A 542 -14.14 -11.57 -75.41
C GLU A 542 -15.53 -10.95 -75.20
N GLN A 543 -16.15 -11.17 -74.03
CA GLN A 543 -17.43 -10.55 -73.67
C GLN A 543 -17.32 -9.03 -73.61
N ILE A 544 -16.25 -8.49 -73.01
CA ILE A 544 -15.99 -7.04 -72.98
C ILE A 544 -15.85 -6.50 -74.40
N ARG A 545 -15.07 -7.16 -75.27
CA ARG A 545 -14.92 -6.76 -76.68
C ARG A 545 -16.25 -6.81 -77.43
N ALA A 546 -17.10 -7.80 -77.17
CA ALA A 546 -18.42 -7.88 -77.78
C ALA A 546 -19.32 -6.72 -77.36
N VAL A 547 -19.32 -6.37 -76.07
CA VAL A 547 -20.09 -5.23 -75.53
C VAL A 547 -19.61 -3.90 -76.11
N GLU A 548 -18.29 -3.68 -76.20
CA GLU A 548 -17.71 -2.48 -76.83
C GLU A 548 -18.14 -2.35 -78.30
N GLN A 549 -18.17 -3.45 -79.05
CA GLN A 549 -18.63 -3.44 -80.44
C GLN A 549 -20.13 -3.16 -80.56
N THR A 550 -20.95 -3.60 -79.61
CA THR A 550 -22.39 -3.29 -79.59
C THR A 550 -22.65 -1.82 -79.25
N ASN A 551 -21.92 -1.24 -78.29
CA ASN A 551 -22.04 0.19 -77.94
C ASN A 551 -21.50 1.13 -79.02
N ALA A 552 -20.56 0.68 -79.86
CA ALA A 552 -20.07 1.47 -80.99
C ALA A 552 -21.04 1.50 -82.19
N ARG A 553 -22.10 0.69 -82.19
CA ARG A 553 -23.10 0.60 -83.27
C ARG A 553 -24.44 1.26 -82.94
N SER A 554 -24.65 1.68 -81.69
CA SER A 554 -25.76 2.54 -81.24
C SER A 554 -25.34 4.00 -81.27
#